data_AF-I1WXR8-F1
#
_entry.id   AF-I1WXR8-F1
#
_cell.length_a   1.000
_cell.length_b   1.000
_cell.length_c   1.000
_cell.angle_alpha   90.00
_cell.angle_beta   90.00
_cell.angle_gamma   90.00
#
_symmetry.space_group_name_H-M   'P 1'
#
loop_
_entity.id
_entity.type
_entity.pdbx_description
1 polymer ?
#
loop_
_entity_poly.entity_id
_entity_poly.type
_entity_poly.pdbx_seq_one_letter_code
_entity_poly.pdbx_strand_id
1 'polypeptide(L)'
;MPKLSISETYDLKTVLGELGINRVFSNGADLSGITEEQPLMVSKALHKAALTIDEKGTEAAGATFLEAIPMSLPPDVEFNRPFLCILYDRNTKSPLFVGKVVNPTQA
;
A
#
# COMPACT_ATOMS: atom_id res chain seq x y z
N MET A 1 10.81 15.88 3.12
CA MET A 1 9.74 15.00 2.59
C MET A 1 8.38 15.63 2.87
N PRO A 2 7.38 15.52 1.98
CA PRO A 2 6.05 16.03 2.24
C PRO A 2 5.35 15.23 3.36
N LYS A 3 4.52 15.91 4.16
CA LYS A 3 3.51 15.24 5.00
C LYS A 3 2.40 14.73 4.10
N LEU A 4 2.01 13.48 4.28
CA LEU A 4 1.10 12.78 3.39
C LEU A 4 0.04 12.07 4.22
N SER A 5 -1.20 12.14 3.79
CA SER A 5 -2.28 11.29 4.30
C SER A 5 -3.10 10.85 3.09
N ILE A 6 -2.91 9.62 2.66
CA ILE A 6 -3.57 9.06 1.48
C ILE A 6 -4.40 7.85 1.89
N SER A 7 -5.58 7.68 1.29
CA SER A 7 -6.36 6.47 1.46
C SER A 7 -7.10 6.13 0.19
N GLU A 8 -7.18 4.85 -0.11
CA GLU A 8 -7.84 4.35 -1.32
C GLU A 8 -8.64 3.10 -0.99
N THR A 9 -9.75 2.92 -1.70
CA THR A 9 -10.61 1.73 -1.57
C THR A 9 -10.82 1.12 -2.94
N TYR A 10 -10.48 -0.15 -3.08
CA TYR A 10 -10.60 -0.91 -4.31
C TYR A 10 -11.67 -1.99 -4.18
N ASP A 11 -12.46 -2.15 -5.23
CA ASP A 11 -13.27 -3.36 -5.42
C ASP A 11 -12.38 -4.47 -5.99
N LEU A 12 -12.05 -5.43 -5.15
CA LEU A 12 -11.18 -6.55 -5.53
C LEU A 12 -11.86 -7.48 -6.54
N LYS A 13 -13.20 -7.53 -6.61
CA LYS A 13 -13.87 -8.32 -7.63
C LYS A 13 -13.54 -7.79 -9.03
N THR A 14 -13.49 -6.48 -9.19
CA THR A 14 -13.11 -5.82 -10.45
C THR A 14 -11.61 -5.96 -10.70
N VAL A 15 -10.78 -5.51 -9.75
CA VAL A 15 -9.32 -5.46 -9.94
C VAL A 15 -8.71 -6.84 -10.12
N LEU A 16 -9.08 -7.82 -9.27
CA LEU A 16 -8.57 -9.17 -9.40
C LEU A 16 -9.17 -9.90 -10.61
N GLY A 17 -10.39 -9.53 -11.02
CA GLY A 17 -11.02 -10.05 -12.23
C GLY A 17 -10.24 -9.71 -13.50
N GLU A 18 -9.76 -8.46 -13.61
CA GLU A 18 -8.86 -8.03 -14.69
C GLU A 18 -7.52 -8.77 -14.67
N LEU A 19 -7.06 -9.20 -13.49
CA LEU A 19 -5.88 -10.06 -13.32
C LEU A 19 -6.16 -11.56 -13.55
N GLY A 20 -7.40 -11.94 -13.92
CA GLY A 20 -7.79 -13.30 -14.25
C GLY A 20 -8.47 -14.08 -13.12
N ILE A 21 -8.57 -13.53 -11.91
CA ILE A 21 -9.23 -14.16 -10.76
C ILE A 21 -10.74 -13.89 -10.84
N ASN A 22 -11.43 -14.66 -11.67
CA ASN A 22 -12.87 -14.47 -11.93
C ASN A 22 -13.75 -15.55 -11.31
N ARG A 23 -13.28 -16.80 -11.29
CA ARG A 23 -14.10 -17.98 -10.97
C ARG A 23 -14.72 -17.89 -9.56
N VAL A 24 -13.95 -17.44 -8.58
CA VAL A 24 -14.39 -17.30 -7.17
C VAL A 24 -15.53 -16.30 -6.97
N PHE A 25 -15.70 -15.36 -7.91
CA PHE A 25 -16.74 -14.33 -7.88
C PHE A 25 -17.96 -14.66 -8.78
N SER A 26 -18.05 -15.90 -9.27
CA SER A 26 -19.05 -16.35 -10.24
C SER A 26 -19.89 -17.52 -9.70
N ASN A 27 -21.00 -17.85 -10.36
CA ASN A 27 -21.83 -19.03 -10.05
C ASN A 27 -21.09 -20.36 -10.19
N GLY A 28 -19.97 -20.40 -10.93
CA GLY A 28 -19.13 -21.59 -11.10
C GLY A 28 -17.99 -21.70 -10.08
N ALA A 29 -18.01 -20.89 -9.01
CA ALA A 29 -17.03 -20.97 -7.94
C ALA A 29 -17.06 -22.36 -7.29
N ASP A 30 -15.88 -22.93 -7.07
CA ASP A 30 -15.73 -24.11 -6.24
C ASP A 30 -15.18 -23.67 -4.89
N LEU A 31 -16.06 -23.64 -3.89
CA LEU A 31 -15.77 -23.30 -2.50
C LEU A 31 -16.17 -24.45 -1.56
N SER A 32 -16.09 -25.69 -2.07
CA SER A 32 -16.39 -26.93 -1.33
C SER A 32 -15.59 -27.06 -0.02
N GLY A 33 -14.36 -26.56 0.00
CA GLY A 33 -13.55 -26.50 1.22
C GLY A 33 -14.08 -25.56 2.32
N ILE A 34 -15.07 -24.71 2.02
CA ILE A 34 -15.79 -23.88 3.01
C ILE A 34 -17.12 -24.56 3.39
N THR A 35 -17.87 -25.06 2.40
CA THR A 35 -19.12 -25.80 2.61
C THR A 35 -19.41 -26.73 1.44
N GLU A 36 -19.87 -27.95 1.74
CA GLU A 36 -20.28 -28.94 0.74
C GLU A 36 -21.80 -28.94 0.49
N GLU A 37 -22.57 -28.30 1.36
CA GLU A 37 -24.03 -28.43 1.38
C GLU A 37 -24.72 -27.56 0.33
N GLN A 38 -24.11 -26.42 -0.02
CA GLN A 38 -24.75 -25.41 -0.89
C GLN A 38 -23.73 -24.76 -1.82
N PRO A 39 -24.13 -24.42 -3.07
CA PRO A 39 -23.30 -23.60 -3.96
C PRO A 39 -22.99 -22.25 -3.32
N LEU A 40 -21.70 -21.88 -3.29
CA LEU A 40 -21.23 -20.64 -2.67
C LEU A 40 -20.36 -19.85 -3.66
N MET A 41 -20.41 -18.53 -3.57
CA MET A 41 -19.48 -17.63 -4.26
C MET A 41 -19.11 -16.45 -3.38
N VAL A 42 -18.02 -15.77 -3.72
CA VAL A 42 -17.71 -14.46 -3.14
C VAL A 42 -18.50 -13.39 -3.89
N SER A 43 -19.49 -12.79 -3.21
CA SER A 43 -20.33 -11.76 -3.81
C SER A 43 -19.62 -10.41 -3.90
N LYS A 44 -18.85 -10.04 -2.87
CA LYS A 44 -18.16 -8.76 -2.73
C LYS A 44 -16.85 -8.90 -1.96
N ALA A 45 -15.80 -8.21 -2.42
CA ALA A 45 -14.52 -8.11 -1.73
C ALA A 45 -13.96 -6.69 -1.88
N LEU A 46 -13.77 -5.98 -0.78
CA LEU A 46 -13.23 -4.62 -0.76
C LEU A 46 -11.89 -4.58 -0.04
N HIS A 47 -10.92 -3.86 -0.61
CA HIS A 47 -9.66 -3.58 0.04
C HIS A 47 -9.52 -2.08 0.25
N LYS A 48 -9.43 -1.65 1.51
CA LYS A 48 -9.15 -0.26 1.88
C LYS A 48 -7.78 -0.17 2.50
N ALA A 49 -6.96 0.74 2.00
CA ALA A 49 -5.63 1.05 2.51
C ALA A 49 -5.56 2.53 2.87
N ALA A 50 -4.87 2.86 3.96
CA ALA A 50 -4.58 4.23 4.37
C ALA A 50 -3.12 4.31 4.82
N LEU A 51 -2.42 5.36 4.39
CA LEU A 51 -1.03 5.62 4.71
C LEU A 51 -0.87 7.08 5.13
N THR A 52 -0.34 7.29 6.34
CA THR A 52 0.03 8.61 6.85
C THR A 52 1.54 8.65 7.03
N ILE A 53 2.18 9.65 6.45
CA ILE A 53 3.60 9.93 6.60
C ILE A 53 3.73 11.32 7.22
N ASP A 54 4.37 11.38 8.38
CA ASP A 54 4.78 12.62 9.01
C ASP A 54 6.30 12.66 9.20
N GLU A 55 6.81 13.84 9.58
CA GLU A 55 8.24 14.08 9.79
C GLU A 55 8.80 13.37 11.02
N LYS A 56 7.93 12.84 11.88
CA LYS A 56 8.34 12.15 13.10
C LYS A 56 8.43 10.65 12.89
N GLY A 57 7.71 10.08 11.93
CA GLY A 57 7.74 8.68 11.50
C GLY A 57 7.29 7.66 12.56
N THR A 58 7.47 7.96 13.84
CA THR A 58 7.10 7.20 15.04
C THR A 58 7.43 8.09 16.24
N GLU A 59 6.44 8.41 17.07
CA GLU A 59 6.66 9.06 18.36
C GLU A 59 7.21 8.03 19.37
N ALA A 60 8.46 7.60 19.21
CA ALA A 60 9.17 6.83 20.22
C ALA A 60 10.69 6.92 20.05
N ALA A 61 11.32 7.48 21.09
CA ALA A 61 12.73 7.36 21.47
C ALA A 61 13.78 8.04 20.56
N GLY A 62 14.36 9.11 21.12
CA GLY A 62 15.59 9.71 20.64
C GLY A 62 16.71 8.69 20.58
N ALA A 63 17.11 8.33 19.37
CA ALA A 63 18.43 7.84 19.10
C ALA A 63 19.27 9.06 18.70
N THR A 64 20.37 9.29 19.40
CA THR A 64 21.35 10.30 19.00
C THR A 64 22.05 9.79 17.75
N PHE A 65 21.68 10.31 16.58
CA PHE A 65 22.36 10.01 15.33
C PHE A 65 23.50 11.02 15.15
N LEU A 66 24.73 10.52 15.06
CA LEU A 66 25.88 11.30 14.59
C LEU A 66 25.96 11.13 13.07
N GLU A 67 25.49 12.12 12.32
CA GLU A 67 25.65 12.17 10.87
C GLU A 67 26.92 12.96 10.52
N ALA A 68 27.91 12.28 9.92
CA ALA A 68 29.06 12.96 9.34
C ALA A 68 28.63 13.60 8.01
N ILE A 69 28.56 14.93 7.96
CA ILE A 69 28.22 15.66 6.73
C ILE A 69 29.48 15.76 5.85
N PRO A 70 29.44 15.33 4.57
CA PRO A 70 30.59 15.44 3.67
C PRO A 70 30.95 16.91 3.41
N MET A 71 32.24 17.18 3.15
CA MET A 71 32.76 18.53 2.85
C MET A 71 32.33 19.07 1.48
N SER A 72 31.73 18.22 0.64
CA SER A 72 31.13 18.59 -0.66
C SER A 72 29.68 19.02 -0.49
N LEU A 73 29.17 19.88 -1.38
CA LEU A 73 27.76 20.24 -1.40
C LEU A 73 26.88 18.98 -1.59
N PRO A 74 25.96 18.66 -0.66
CA PRO A 74 25.04 17.55 -0.84
C PRO A 74 24.04 17.86 -1.98
N PRO A 75 23.52 16.84 -2.68
CA PRO A 75 22.51 17.06 -3.69
C PRO A 75 21.18 17.46 -3.06
N ASP A 76 20.52 18.46 -3.64
CA ASP A 76 19.15 18.84 -3.26
C ASP A 76 18.16 17.82 -3.82
N VAL A 77 17.49 17.08 -2.92
CA VAL A 77 16.48 16.08 -3.29
C VAL A 77 15.11 16.53 -2.84
N GLU A 78 14.30 16.95 -3.80
CA GLU A 78 12.93 17.38 -3.58
C GLU A 78 11.89 16.40 -4.16
N PHE A 79 10.92 16.03 -3.33
CA PHE A 79 9.73 15.27 -3.70
C PHE A 79 8.57 16.23 -3.99
N ASN A 80 8.75 17.11 -4.97
CA ASN A 80 7.84 18.20 -5.35
C ASN A 80 7.06 17.93 -6.66
N ARG A 81 7.10 16.68 -7.15
CA ARG A 81 6.47 16.21 -8.39
C ARG A 81 6.04 14.74 -8.21
N PRO A 82 5.22 14.15 -9.09
CA PRO A 82 4.72 12.80 -8.89
C PRO A 82 5.82 11.77 -8.58
N PHE A 83 5.62 10.97 -7.54
CA PHE A 83 6.60 10.01 -7.05
C PHE A 83 5.96 8.69 -6.61
N LEU A 84 6.77 7.64 -6.55
CA LEU A 84 6.38 6.33 -6.01
C LEU A 84 6.81 6.21 -4.55
N CYS A 85 5.96 5.60 -3.74
CA CYS A 85 6.23 5.26 -2.36
C CYS A 85 6.04 3.75 -2.17
N ILE A 86 7.03 3.10 -1.57
CA ILE A 86 6.98 1.67 -1.26
C ILE A 86 7.39 1.49 0.20
N LEU A 87 6.49 0.92 1.00
CA LEU A 87 6.82 0.41 2.33
C LEU A 87 7.06 -1.08 2.21
N TYR A 88 8.22 -1.56 2.67
CA TYR A 88 8.57 -2.99 2.60
C TYR A 88 9.12 -3.47 3.94
N ASP A 89 8.86 -4.73 4.25
CA ASP A 89 9.42 -5.38 5.42
C ASP A 89 10.89 -5.77 5.17
N ARG A 90 11.80 -5.39 6.07
CA ARG A 90 13.24 -5.59 5.86
C ARG A 90 13.67 -7.05 5.97
N ASN A 91 12.92 -7.89 6.69
CA ASN A 91 13.30 -9.28 6.93
C ASN A 91 12.85 -10.17 5.78
N THR A 92 11.58 -10.07 5.40
CA THR A 92 10.93 -10.86 4.35
C THR A 92 11.11 -10.26 2.96
N LYS A 93 11.51 -8.98 2.87
CA LYS A 93 11.58 -8.19 1.62
C LYS A 93 10.22 -8.00 0.94
N SER A 94 9.13 -8.29 1.65
CA SER A 94 7.78 -8.17 1.10
C SER A 94 7.33 -6.71 1.02
N PRO A 95 6.71 -6.28 -0.09
CA PRO A 95 6.08 -4.97 -0.19
C PRO A 95 4.79 -4.95 0.64
N LEU A 96 4.76 -4.13 1.67
CA LEU A 96 3.59 -3.91 2.52
C LEU A 96 2.62 -2.90 1.90
N PHE A 97 3.18 -1.85 1.28
CA PHE A 97 2.42 -0.84 0.54
C PHE A 97 3.17 -0.44 -0.73
N VAL A 98 2.42 -0.22 -1.80
CA VAL A 98 2.91 0.37 -3.04
C VAL A 98 1.91 1.43 -3.46
N GLY A 99 2.39 2.66 -3.65
CA GLY A 99 1.53 3.78 -4.02
C GLY A 99 2.25 4.79 -4.91
N LYS A 100 1.45 5.53 -5.68
CA LYS A 100 1.91 6.66 -6.48
C LYS A 100 1.24 7.92 -5.94
N VAL A 101 2.04 8.89 -5.50
CA VAL A 101 1.55 10.20 -5.07
C VAL A 101 1.64 11.12 -6.27
N VAL A 102 0.49 11.49 -6.84
CA VAL A 102 0.40 12.47 -7.94
C VAL A 102 0.15 13.87 -7.39
N ASN A 103 -0.74 13.98 -6.41
CA ASN A 103 -1.02 15.21 -5.68
C ASN A 103 -1.18 14.89 -4.18
N PRO A 104 -0.32 15.43 -3.29
CA PRO A 104 -0.35 15.12 -1.86
C PRO A 104 -1.56 15.72 -1.11
N THR A 105 -2.36 16.58 -1.75
CA THR A 105 -3.56 17.18 -1.15
C THR A 105 -4.87 16.56 -1.63
N GLN A 106 -4.83 15.61 -2.58
CA GLN A 106 -6.01 14.84 -2.95
C GLN A 106 -6.25 13.78 -1.87
N ALA A 107 -7.32 13.97 -1.11
CA ALA A 107 -7.79 13.08 -0.04
C ALA A 107 -8.79 12.05 -0.57
#